data_AF-A0A954GXZ4-F1
#
_entry.id   AF-A0A954GXZ4-F1
#
_cell.length_a   1.000
_cell.length_b   1.000
_cell.length_c   1.000
_cell.angle_alpha   90.00
_cell.angle_beta   90.00
_cell.angle_gamma   90.00
#
_symmetry.space_group_name_H-M   'P 1'
#
loop_
_entity.id
_entity.type
_entity.pdbx_description
1 polymer ?
#
loop_
_entity_poly.entity_id
_entity_poly.type
_entity_poly.pdbx_seq_one_letter_code
_entity_poly.pdbx_strand_id
1 'polypeptide(L)'
;MPLTVKEKEHWKERIEKKIDKAIEKVYRDEGKNLRQATRQKAEERVLKRLGLEKYMEQYEKLKNQRAELDQQQSKLSEEAAKPFEAAKDKSRYYSHHGHSLIVDVIKKEVTEAEKEILHESEVGRKILRLEREREELTDTIWLATSPVQIRSLWADFTTMVTDEPTELQKQAMSYDPVENE
;
A
#
# COMPACT_ATOMS: atom_id res chain seq x y z
N MET A 1 1.36 -8.27 -63.46
CA MET A 1 2.30 -7.54 -62.58
C MET A 1 2.52 -8.35 -61.32
N PRO A 2 3.77 -8.60 -60.89
CA PRO A 2 4.03 -9.31 -59.65
C PRO A 2 3.66 -8.43 -58.44
N LEU A 3 3.04 -9.04 -57.43
CA LEU A 3 2.69 -8.39 -56.16
C LEU A 3 3.91 -7.72 -55.54
N THR A 4 3.75 -6.47 -55.12
CA THR A 4 4.78 -5.73 -54.40
C THR A 4 5.02 -6.35 -53.01
N VAL A 5 6.19 -6.11 -52.42
CA VAL A 5 6.55 -6.66 -51.11
C VAL A 5 5.52 -6.28 -50.03
N LYS A 6 5.02 -5.03 -50.07
CA LYS A 6 3.97 -4.55 -49.16
C LYS A 6 2.65 -5.29 -49.31
N GLU A 7 2.24 -5.62 -50.54
CA GLU A 7 1.03 -6.40 -50.77
C GLU A 7 1.20 -7.85 -50.30
N LYS A 8 2.39 -8.44 -50.45
CA LYS A 8 2.70 -9.77 -49.92
C LYS A 8 2.66 -9.79 -48.39
N GLU A 9 3.19 -8.78 -47.72
CA GLU A 9 3.09 -8.63 -46.26
C GLU A 9 1.63 -8.46 -45.82
N HIS A 10 0.85 -7.63 -46.50
CA HIS A 10 -0.58 -7.47 -46.22
C HIS A 10 -1.35 -8.79 -46.32
N TRP A 11 -1.09 -9.57 -47.37
CA TRP A 11 -1.72 -10.88 -47.55
C TRP A 11 -1.23 -11.90 -46.51
N LYS A 12 0.05 -11.88 -46.15
CA LYS A 12 0.61 -12.72 -45.07
C LYS A 12 -0.11 -12.48 -43.75
N GLU A 13 -0.21 -11.23 -43.30
CA GLU A 13 -0.91 -10.89 -42.05
C GLU A 13 -2.39 -11.31 -42.08
N ARG A 14 -3.04 -11.16 -43.24
CA ARG A 14 -4.44 -11.55 -43.39
C ARG A 14 -4.65 -13.05 -43.33
N ILE A 15 -3.72 -13.81 -43.89
CA ILE A 15 -3.73 -15.28 -43.87
C ILE A 15 -3.42 -15.77 -42.45
N GLU A 16 -2.42 -15.20 -41.78
CA GLU A 16 -2.09 -15.50 -40.38
C GLU A 16 -3.32 -15.29 -39.48
N LYS A 17 -3.99 -14.13 -39.57
CA LYS A 17 -5.23 -13.87 -38.81
C LYS A 17 -6.36 -14.85 -39.11
N LYS A 18 -6.44 -15.39 -40.33
CA LYS A 18 -7.44 -16.43 -40.68
C LYS A 18 -7.05 -17.79 -40.10
N ILE A 19 -5.76 -18.13 -40.12
CA ILE A 19 -5.23 -19.34 -39.51
C ILE A 19 -5.46 -19.31 -38.00
N ASP A 20 -5.16 -18.20 -37.33
CA ASP A 20 -5.37 -18.04 -35.89
C ASP A 20 -6.85 -18.25 -35.50
N LYS A 21 -7.77 -17.66 -36.26
CA LYS A 21 -9.22 -17.85 -36.05
C LYS A 21 -9.66 -19.30 -36.28
N ALA A 22 -9.07 -19.99 -37.25
CA ALA A 22 -9.35 -21.40 -37.49
C ALA A 22 -8.82 -22.27 -36.34
N ILE A 23 -7.59 -22.00 -35.86
CA ILE A 23 -6.99 -22.67 -34.70
C ILE A 23 -7.86 -22.46 -33.45
N GLU A 24 -8.30 -21.24 -33.17
CA GLU A 24 -9.21 -20.98 -32.06
C GLU A 24 -10.53 -21.74 -32.18
N LYS A 25 -11.09 -21.84 -33.39
CA LYS A 25 -12.33 -22.58 -33.62
C LYS A 25 -12.15 -24.07 -33.34
N VAL A 26 -11.04 -24.66 -33.80
CA VAL A 26 -10.67 -26.05 -33.50
C VAL A 26 -10.56 -26.29 -31.99
N TYR A 27 -9.91 -25.39 -31.25
CA TYR A 27 -9.84 -25.49 -29.79
C TYR A 27 -11.19 -25.31 -29.08
N ARG A 28 -12.16 -24.58 -29.67
CA ARG A 28 -13.52 -24.47 -29.14
C ARG A 28 -14.33 -25.74 -29.39
N ASP A 29 -14.17 -26.36 -30.56
CA ASP A 29 -14.95 -27.52 -31.00
C ASP A 29 -14.46 -28.85 -30.38
N GLU A 30 -13.14 -29.01 -30.18
CA GLU A 30 -12.54 -30.22 -29.56
C GLU A 30 -12.54 -30.21 -28.01
N GLY A 31 -13.12 -29.17 -27.40
CA GLY A 31 -13.34 -29.06 -25.95
C GLY A 31 -12.40 -28.08 -25.25
N LYS A 32 -12.98 -27.26 -24.34
CA LYS A 32 -12.33 -26.15 -23.62
C LYS A 32 -11.00 -26.48 -22.92
N ASN A 33 -10.69 -27.76 -22.69
CA ASN A 33 -9.51 -28.19 -21.93
C ASN A 33 -8.39 -28.79 -22.79
N LEU A 34 -8.56 -28.96 -24.12
CA LEU A 34 -7.51 -29.57 -24.97
C LEU A 34 -6.22 -28.75 -24.93
N ARG A 35 -6.33 -27.41 -25.02
CA ARG A 35 -5.19 -26.49 -24.97
C ARG A 35 -4.44 -26.57 -23.64
N GLN A 36 -5.20 -26.59 -22.54
CA GLN A 36 -4.64 -26.69 -21.19
C GLN A 36 -3.98 -28.05 -20.94
N ALA A 37 -4.64 -29.14 -21.35
CA ALA A 37 -4.10 -30.49 -21.24
C ALA A 37 -2.84 -30.69 -22.10
N THR A 38 -2.80 -30.10 -23.30
CA THR A 38 -1.61 -30.14 -24.17
C THR A 38 -0.46 -29.38 -23.54
N ARG A 39 -0.75 -28.22 -22.93
CA ARG A 39 0.24 -27.43 -22.20
C ARG A 39 0.78 -28.16 -20.97
N GLN A 40 -0.08 -28.77 -20.16
CA GLN A 40 0.32 -29.59 -19.01
C GLN A 40 1.21 -30.75 -19.43
N LYS A 41 0.85 -31.47 -20.50
CA LYS A 41 1.67 -32.55 -21.06
C LYS A 41 3.02 -32.06 -21.58
N ALA A 42 3.07 -30.86 -22.16
CA ALA A 42 4.33 -30.26 -22.61
C ALA A 42 5.22 -29.88 -21.41
N GLU A 43 4.64 -29.28 -20.38
CA GLU A 43 5.32 -28.93 -19.13
C GLU A 43 5.87 -30.19 -18.44
N GLU A 44 5.08 -31.25 -18.29
CA GLU A 44 5.54 -32.54 -17.76
C GLU A 44 6.70 -33.13 -18.56
N ARG A 45 6.65 -33.09 -19.90
CA ARG A 45 7.74 -33.57 -20.75
C ARG A 45 9.02 -32.75 -20.58
N VAL A 46 8.90 -31.44 -20.40
CA VAL A 46 10.06 -30.56 -20.15
C VAL A 46 10.64 -30.82 -18.76
N LEU A 47 9.80 -30.97 -17.74
CA LEU A 47 10.23 -31.29 -16.38
C LEU A 47 10.96 -32.63 -16.32
N LYS A 48 10.46 -33.64 -17.03
CA LYS A 48 11.13 -34.94 -17.24
C LYS A 48 12.49 -34.77 -17.89
N ARG A 49 12.54 -34.06 -19.02
CA ARG A 49 13.80 -33.84 -19.78
C ARG A 49 14.86 -33.12 -18.94
N LEU A 50 14.45 -32.21 -18.06
CA LEU A 50 15.34 -31.44 -17.20
C LEU A 50 15.63 -32.13 -15.86
N GLY A 51 14.97 -33.24 -15.54
CA GLY A 51 15.11 -33.93 -14.25
C GLY A 51 14.58 -33.13 -13.06
N LEU A 52 13.67 -32.18 -13.29
CA LEU A 52 13.18 -31.23 -12.27
C LEU A 52 11.87 -31.66 -11.60
N GLU A 53 11.32 -32.82 -11.95
CA GLU A 53 10.01 -33.28 -11.45
C GLU A 53 9.93 -33.27 -9.92
N LYS A 54 10.93 -33.85 -9.25
CA LYS A 54 10.97 -33.90 -7.78
C LYS A 54 11.11 -32.51 -7.15
N TYR A 55 11.87 -31.61 -7.76
CA TYR A 55 12.05 -30.25 -7.27
C TYR A 55 10.78 -29.42 -7.43
N MET A 56 10.08 -29.56 -8.56
CA MET A 56 8.79 -28.90 -8.78
C MET A 56 7.70 -29.44 -7.85
N GLU A 57 7.70 -30.74 -7.56
CA GLU A 57 6.77 -31.31 -6.59
C GLU A 57 7.01 -30.75 -5.18
N GLN A 58 8.28 -30.65 -4.77
CA GLN A 58 8.65 -30.01 -3.50
C GLN A 58 8.31 -28.51 -3.48
N TYR A 59 8.52 -27.81 -4.59
CA TYR A 59 8.18 -26.40 -4.73
C TYR A 59 6.68 -26.16 -4.56
N GLU A 60 5.82 -26.92 -5.26
CA GLU A 60 4.38 -26.80 -5.12
C GLU A 60 3.90 -27.20 -3.71
N LYS A 61 4.52 -28.20 -3.07
CA LYS A 61 4.27 -28.54 -1.66
C LYS A 61 4.56 -27.35 -0.72
N LEU A 62 5.74 -26.74 -0.85
CA LEU A 62 6.12 -25.58 -0.04
C LEU A 62 5.23 -24.37 -0.28
N LYS A 63 4.85 -24.13 -1.53
CA LYS A 63 3.94 -23.06 -1.92
C LYS A 63 2.56 -23.25 -1.30
N ASN A 64 2.03 -24.47 -1.31
CA ASN A 64 0.75 -24.79 -0.66
C ASN A 64 0.84 -24.63 0.86
N GLN A 65 1.92 -25.09 1.50
CA GLN A 65 2.15 -24.90 2.93
C GLN A 65 2.21 -23.42 3.30
N ARG A 66 2.89 -22.60 2.49
CA ARG A 66 2.93 -21.15 2.70
C ARG A 66 1.55 -20.52 2.59
N ALA A 67 0.78 -20.89 1.57
CA ALA A 67 -0.58 -20.37 1.40
C ALA A 67 -1.50 -20.77 2.56
N GLU A 68 -1.35 -21.98 3.10
CA GLU A 68 -2.09 -22.43 4.28
C GLU A 68 -1.69 -21.66 5.54
N LEU A 69 -0.39 -21.47 5.77
CA LEU A 69 0.12 -20.67 6.89
C LEU A 69 -0.34 -19.21 6.80
N ASP A 70 -0.31 -18.61 5.61
CA ASP A 70 -0.80 -17.25 5.38
C ASP A 70 -2.30 -17.13 5.70
N GLN A 71 -3.11 -18.13 5.31
CA GLN A 71 -4.53 -18.18 5.68
C GLN A 71 -4.75 -18.33 7.19
N GLN A 72 -3.97 -19.19 7.85
CA GLN A 72 -4.03 -19.36 9.30
C GLN A 72 -3.63 -18.07 10.04
N GLN A 73 -2.55 -17.42 9.59
CA GLN A 73 -2.09 -16.14 10.12
C GLN A 73 -3.18 -15.07 9.98
N SER A 74 -3.82 -14.98 8.81
CA SER A 74 -4.92 -14.04 8.57
C SER A 74 -6.09 -14.30 9.53
N LYS A 75 -6.53 -15.56 9.66
CA LYS A 75 -7.64 -15.93 10.56
C LYS A 75 -7.34 -15.60 12.02
N LEU A 76 -6.14 -15.93 12.49
CA LEU A 76 -5.70 -15.60 13.85
C LEU A 76 -5.63 -14.09 14.07
N SER A 77 -5.13 -13.35 13.09
CA SER A 77 -5.06 -11.89 13.19
C SER A 77 -6.44 -11.24 13.24
N GLU A 78 -7.39 -11.76 12.47
CA GLU A 78 -8.77 -11.28 12.44
C GLU A 78 -9.49 -11.64 13.76
N GLU A 79 -9.35 -12.87 14.25
CA GLU A 79 -9.93 -13.30 15.52
C GLU A 79 -9.40 -12.48 16.69
N ALA A 80 -8.09 -12.22 16.74
CA ALA A 80 -7.48 -11.40 17.77
C ALA A 80 -7.83 -9.90 17.66
N ALA A 81 -8.15 -9.41 16.45
CA ALA A 81 -8.56 -8.02 16.23
C ALA A 81 -10.03 -7.75 16.56
N LYS A 82 -10.92 -8.76 16.53
CA LYS A 82 -12.37 -8.61 16.80
C LYS A 82 -12.74 -7.80 18.06
N PRO A 83 -12.07 -7.98 19.22
CA PRO A 83 -12.36 -7.18 20.43
C PRO A 83 -12.07 -5.69 20.24
N PHE A 84 -11.10 -5.36 19.38
CA PHE A 84 -10.64 -3.99 19.13
C PHE A 84 -11.41 -3.32 17.98
N GLU A 85 -11.87 -4.08 16.98
CA GLU A 85 -12.74 -3.58 15.90
C GLU A 85 -14.14 -3.17 16.38
N ALA A 86 -14.64 -3.79 17.45
CA ALA A 86 -15.93 -3.41 18.05
C ALA A 86 -15.89 -2.01 18.70
N ALA A 87 -14.70 -1.49 19.00
CA ALA A 87 -14.52 -0.24 19.74
C ALA A 87 -14.33 1.01 18.86
N LYS A 88 -13.81 0.91 17.62
CA LYS A 88 -13.57 2.09 16.76
C LYS A 88 -13.68 1.83 15.25
N ASP A 89 -14.16 2.88 14.58
CA ASP A 89 -14.34 3.17 13.16
C ASP A 89 -13.72 2.19 12.13
N LYS A 90 -14.61 1.47 11.41
CA LYS A 90 -14.30 0.46 10.38
C LYS A 90 -13.52 1.01 9.16
N SER A 91 -13.33 2.33 9.07
CA SER A 91 -12.79 2.98 7.87
C SER A 91 -11.26 2.98 7.75
N ARG A 92 -10.49 2.57 8.77
CA ARG A 92 -9.03 2.82 8.81
C ARG A 92 -8.13 1.59 8.84
N TYR A 93 -8.69 0.39 8.83
CA TYR A 93 -7.91 -0.85 8.77
C TYR A 93 -7.91 -1.41 7.35
N TYR A 94 -7.27 -0.69 6.43
CA TYR A 94 -6.89 -1.32 5.16
C TYR A 94 -5.73 -2.27 5.45
N SER A 95 -6.06 -3.56 5.55
CA SER A 95 -5.07 -4.64 5.51
C SER A 95 -4.29 -4.51 4.20
N HIS A 96 -3.11 -3.90 4.29
CA HIS A 96 -2.13 -3.94 3.21
C HIS A 96 -1.67 -5.39 3.09
N HIS A 97 -1.70 -5.95 1.88
CA HIS A 97 -1.37 -7.35 1.59
C HIS A 97 -0.18 -7.85 2.43
N GLY A 98 -0.47 -8.68 3.44
CA GLY A 98 0.53 -9.38 4.26
C GLY A 98 0.79 -8.79 5.66
N HIS A 99 0.20 -7.66 6.05
CA HIS A 99 0.32 -7.15 7.43
C HIS A 99 -0.88 -7.54 8.30
N SER A 100 -0.57 -8.19 9.41
CA SER A 100 -1.51 -8.71 10.41
C SER A 100 -2.20 -7.57 11.16
N LEU A 101 -3.53 -7.51 11.13
CA LEU A 101 -4.35 -6.44 11.74
C LEU A 101 -4.01 -6.22 13.22
N ILE A 102 -3.73 -7.29 13.97
CA ILE A 102 -3.34 -7.21 15.39
C ILE A 102 -2.02 -6.45 15.59
N VAL A 103 -1.07 -6.56 14.67
CA VAL A 103 0.24 -5.89 14.79
C VAL A 103 0.07 -4.39 14.66
N ASP A 104 -0.84 -3.94 13.81
CA ASP A 104 -1.12 -2.52 13.64
C ASP A 104 -1.88 -1.94 14.81
N VAL A 105 -2.78 -2.71 15.44
CA VAL A 105 -3.42 -2.35 16.72
C VAL A 105 -2.35 -2.20 17.80
N ILE A 106 -1.50 -3.23 17.99
CA ILE A 106 -0.44 -3.21 19.01
C ILE A 106 0.50 -2.03 18.80
N LYS A 107 0.92 -1.75 17.56
CA LYS A 107 1.81 -0.61 17.28
C LYS A 107 1.21 0.70 17.74
N LYS A 108 -0.08 0.94 17.48
CA LYS A 108 -0.75 2.18 17.91
C LYS A 108 -0.83 2.27 19.42
N GLU A 109 -1.29 1.21 20.08
CA GLU A 109 -1.39 1.15 21.54
C GLU A 109 -0.02 1.35 22.20
N VAL A 110 1.04 0.77 21.62
CA VAL A 110 2.42 0.97 22.09
C VAL A 110 2.86 2.42 21.91
N THR A 111 2.53 3.07 20.79
CA THR A 111 2.85 4.50 20.60
C THR A 111 2.12 5.38 21.61
N GLU A 112 0.87 5.08 21.94
CA GLU A 112 0.12 5.80 22.97
C GLU A 112 0.73 5.58 24.36
N ALA A 113 1.01 4.32 24.73
CA ALA A 113 1.67 3.97 25.98
C ALA A 113 3.10 4.55 26.09
N GLU A 114 3.85 4.63 25.00
CA GLU A 114 5.17 5.25 24.95
C GLU A 114 5.10 6.74 25.32
N LYS A 115 4.09 7.46 24.82
CA LYS A 115 3.87 8.86 25.20
C LYS A 115 3.57 8.99 26.70
N GLU A 116 2.77 8.10 27.26
CA GLU A 116 2.50 8.08 28.72
C GLU A 116 3.79 7.87 29.52
N ILE A 117 4.61 6.90 29.14
CA ILE A 117 5.90 6.62 29.78
C ILE A 117 6.85 7.83 29.66
N LEU A 118 6.88 8.48 28.50
CA LEU A 118 7.69 9.68 28.30
C LEU A 118 7.25 10.84 29.19
N HIS A 119 5.97 10.95 29.57
CA HIS A 119 5.50 11.95 30.52
C HIS A 119 6.02 11.76 31.96
N GLU A 120 6.48 10.56 32.31
CA GLU A 120 7.00 10.26 33.66
C GLU A 120 8.38 10.88 33.91
N SER A 121 9.17 11.10 32.84
CA SER A 121 10.53 11.64 32.93
C SER A 121 10.62 13.08 32.43
N GLU A 122 11.49 13.90 33.03
CA GLU A 122 11.72 15.28 32.56
C GLU A 122 12.28 15.32 31.13
N VAL A 123 13.18 14.39 30.80
CA VAL A 123 13.74 14.25 29.45
C VAL A 123 12.65 13.84 28.46
N GLY A 124 11.77 12.91 28.82
CA GLY A 124 10.67 12.48 27.97
C GLY A 124 9.64 13.59 27.72
N ARG A 125 9.30 14.40 28.72
CA ARG A 125 8.47 15.61 28.52
C ARG A 125 9.11 16.59 27.54
N LYS A 126 10.44 16.77 27.61
CA LYS A 126 11.18 17.60 26.65
C LYS A 126 11.12 17.02 25.24
N ILE A 127 11.24 15.71 25.08
CA ILE A 127 11.10 15.03 23.79
C ILE A 127 9.70 15.27 23.23
N LEU A 128 8.65 15.00 23.99
CA LEU A 128 7.26 15.20 23.55
C LEU A 128 6.97 16.65 23.13
N ARG A 129 7.51 17.62 23.86
CA ARG A 129 7.42 19.04 23.47
C ARG A 129 8.08 19.30 22.12
N LEU A 130 9.31 18.82 21.92
CA LEU A 130 10.02 18.98 20.65
C LEU A 130 9.34 18.26 19.49
N GLU A 131 8.69 17.12 19.74
CA GLU A 131 7.92 16.42 18.72
C GLU A 131 6.68 17.20 18.31
N ARG A 132 5.96 17.81 19.25
CA ARG A 132 4.84 18.72 18.95
C ARG A 132 5.31 19.91 18.10
N GLU A 133 6.40 20.56 18.50
CA GLU A 133 6.99 21.68 17.74
C GLU A 133 7.41 21.25 16.32
N ARG A 134 7.90 20.02 16.15
CA ARG A 134 8.24 19.45 14.83
C ARG A 134 7.00 19.22 13.96
N GLU A 135 5.92 18.68 14.53
CA GLU A 135 4.65 18.45 13.81
C GLU A 135 4.02 19.77 13.35
N GLU A 136 4.08 20.80 14.20
CA GLU A 136 3.54 22.13 13.93
C GLU A 136 4.52 23.06 13.16
N LEU A 137 5.69 22.55 12.76
CA LEU A 137 6.74 23.36 12.15
C LEU A 137 6.31 23.99 10.82
N THR A 138 5.53 23.27 10.03
CA THR A 138 5.04 23.78 8.73
C THR A 138 4.11 24.97 8.95
N ASP A 139 3.15 24.83 9.87
CA ASP A 139 2.20 25.88 10.23
C ASP A 139 2.93 27.08 10.85
N THR A 140 3.96 26.82 11.65
CA THR A 140 4.84 27.84 12.21
C THR A 140 5.53 28.68 11.13
N ILE A 141 6.13 28.02 10.12
CA ILE A 141 6.80 28.71 9.00
C ILE A 141 5.79 29.52 8.19
N TRP A 142 4.60 28.97 7.97
CA TRP A 142 3.54 29.67 7.27
C TRP A 142 3.05 30.90 8.04
N LEU A 143 2.84 30.79 9.35
CA LEU A 143 2.48 31.92 10.21
C LEU A 143 3.55 33.01 10.24
N ALA A 144 4.82 32.63 10.31
CA ALA A 144 5.96 33.56 10.32
C ALA A 144 6.04 34.39 9.03
N THR A 145 5.62 33.79 7.90
CA THR A 145 5.65 34.43 6.58
C THR A 145 4.29 35.03 6.16
N SER A 146 3.26 34.86 6.99
CA SER A 146 1.90 35.31 6.69
C SER A 146 1.66 36.78 7.02
N PRO A 147 0.75 37.47 6.30
CA PRO A 147 0.31 38.82 6.66
C PRO A 147 -0.33 38.88 8.05
N VAL A 148 -0.29 40.06 8.67
CA VAL A 148 -0.82 40.32 10.02
C VAL A 148 -2.27 39.84 10.19
N GLN A 149 -3.11 40.00 9.17
CA GLN A 149 -4.53 39.62 9.19
C GLN A 149 -4.73 38.11 9.37
N ILE A 150 -3.88 37.30 8.73
CA ILE A 150 -3.95 35.83 8.83
C ILE A 150 -3.49 35.37 10.21
N ARG A 151 -2.47 36.03 10.78
CA ARG A 151 -2.02 35.76 12.15
C ARG A 151 -3.09 36.12 13.18
N SER A 152 -3.74 37.27 13.03
CA SER A 152 -4.85 37.66 13.91
C SER A 152 -6.01 36.67 13.83
N LEU A 153 -6.41 36.25 12.62
CA LEU A 153 -7.44 35.23 12.44
C LEU A 153 -7.05 33.90 13.10
N TRP A 154 -5.77 33.50 13.00
CA TRP A 154 -5.26 32.30 13.65
C TRP A 154 -5.30 32.39 15.18
N ALA A 155 -4.99 33.55 15.77
CA ALA A 155 -5.14 33.78 17.22
C ALA A 155 -6.60 33.64 17.66
N ASP A 156 -7.51 34.27 16.93
CA ASP A 156 -8.95 34.23 17.22
C ASP A 156 -9.50 32.80 17.10
N PHE A 157 -9.03 32.05 16.10
CA PHE A 157 -9.41 30.65 15.91
C PHE A 157 -8.86 29.76 17.04
N THR A 158 -7.58 29.90 17.38
CA THR A 158 -6.92 29.10 18.41
C THR A 158 -7.56 29.32 19.79
N THR A 159 -7.89 30.57 20.12
CA THR A 159 -8.63 30.91 21.36
C THR A 159 -10.05 30.35 21.38
N MET A 160 -10.74 30.29 20.22
CA MET A 160 -12.06 29.67 20.10
C MET A 160 -12.03 28.15 20.27
N VAL A 161 -10.98 27.49 19.81
CA VAL A 161 -10.83 26.01 19.87
C VAL A 161 -10.24 25.54 21.21
N THR A 162 -9.86 26.44 22.12
CA THR A 162 -9.20 26.13 23.41
C THR A 162 -7.92 25.29 23.25
N ASP A 163 -7.21 25.43 22.13
CA ASP A 163 -5.88 24.89 21.98
C ASP A 163 -4.85 25.97 22.32
N GLU A 164 -3.74 25.60 22.96
CA GLU A 164 -2.66 26.56 23.22
C GLU A 164 -1.65 26.48 22.07
N PRO A 165 -1.32 27.61 21.41
CA PRO A 165 -0.32 27.62 20.36
C PRO A 165 1.04 27.19 20.91
N THR A 166 1.83 26.49 20.09
CA THR A 166 3.22 26.14 20.45
C THR A 166 4.09 27.36 20.66
N GLU A 167 5.26 27.19 21.29
CA GLU A 167 6.14 28.33 21.54
C GLU A 167 6.69 28.92 20.25
N LEU A 168 7.01 28.07 19.26
CA LEU A 168 7.45 28.56 17.97
C LEU A 168 6.34 29.30 17.23
N GLN A 169 5.08 28.87 17.34
CA GLN A 169 3.94 29.61 16.77
C GLN A 169 3.74 30.96 17.46
N LYS A 170 3.80 31.03 18.79
CA LYS A 170 3.73 32.32 19.52
C LYS A 170 4.81 33.29 19.05
N GLN A 171 6.02 32.79 18.82
CA GLN A 171 7.13 33.57 18.28
C GLN A 171 6.93 33.92 16.80
N ALA A 172 6.38 33.02 16.00
CA ALA A 172 6.06 33.25 14.60
C ALA A 172 5.04 34.39 14.43
N MET A 173 4.09 34.48 15.36
CA MET A 173 3.04 35.49 15.30
C MET A 173 3.53 36.91 15.62
N SER A 174 4.69 37.04 16.26
CA SER A 174 5.28 38.33 16.63
C SER A 174 6.29 38.86 15.61
N TYR A 175 6.62 38.10 14.56
CA TYR A 175 7.51 38.60 13.51
C TYR A 175 6.84 39.70 12.68
N ASP A 176 7.58 40.76 12.39
CA ASP A 176 7.14 41.75 11.42
C ASP A 176 6.97 41.11 10.05
N PRO A 177 5.87 41.40 9.32
CA PRO A 177 5.69 40.85 7.99
C PRO A 177 6.86 41.30 7.11
N VAL A 178 7.45 40.36 6.37
CA VAL A 178 8.48 40.71 5.39
C VAL A 178 7.81 41.64 4.37
N GLU A 179 8.27 42.89 4.31
CA GLU A 179 7.88 43.82 3.24
C GLU A 179 8.31 43.17 1.92
N ASN A 180 7.33 42.67 1.16
CA ASN A 180 7.57 42.24 -0.20
C ASN A 180 7.87 43.49 -1.03
N GLU A 181 9.14 43.69 -1.40
CA GLU A 181 9.49 44.46 -2.60
C GLU A 181 8.96 43.76 -3.86
#